data_AF-T0ZQY0-F1
#
_entry.id   AF-T0ZQY0-F1
#
_cell.length_a   1.000
_cell.length_b   1.000
_cell.length_c   1.000
_cell.angle_alpha   90.00
_cell.angle_beta   90.00
_cell.angle_gamma   90.00
#
_symmetry.space_group_name_H-M   'P 1'
#
loop_
_entity.id
_entity.type
_entity.pdbx_description
1 polymer ?
#
loop_
_entity_poly.entity_id
_entity_poly.type
_entity_poly.pdbx_seq_one_letter_code
_entity_poly.pdbx_strand_id
1 'polypeptide(L)'
;LDLPPNSHTNIDIPLEPRGYRLLYRIPKLSPAVVDKIVDKFCTLQKVIRASEKELEAIEGVGPQKARLAKEGVLRLVESSILGHYNW
;
A
#
# COMPACT_ATOMS: atom_id res chain seq x y z
N LEU A 1 -12.12 -2.85 -44.06
CA LEU A 1 -11.32 -2.53 -42.86
C LEU A 1 -12.30 -2.73 -41.73
N ASP A 2 -12.35 -3.95 -41.19
CA ASP A 2 -13.43 -4.37 -40.30
C ASP A 2 -12.79 -5.01 -39.08
N LEU A 3 -12.51 -4.16 -38.08
CA LEU A 3 -12.18 -4.60 -36.73
C LEU A 3 -13.48 -5.09 -36.06
N PRO A 4 -13.47 -6.24 -35.36
CA PRO A 4 -14.65 -6.69 -34.63
C PRO A 4 -15.00 -5.70 -33.51
N PRO A 5 -16.31 -5.46 -33.30
CA PRO A 5 -16.78 -4.62 -32.21
C PRO A 5 -16.51 -5.33 -30.88
N ASN A 6 -15.79 -4.63 -30.00
CA ASN A 6 -15.81 -4.82 -28.56
C ASN A 6 -15.03 -6.06 -28.07
N SER A 7 -13.70 -5.96 -28.10
CA SER A 7 -12.87 -6.57 -27.06
C SER A 7 -13.24 -5.90 -25.73
N HIS A 8 -14.30 -6.36 -25.07
CA HIS A 8 -14.51 -6.10 -23.64
C HIS A 8 -13.37 -6.80 -22.92
N THR A 9 -12.24 -6.10 -22.80
CA THR A 9 -11.27 -6.38 -21.77
C THR A 9 -12.07 -6.36 -20.48
N ASN A 10 -12.22 -7.53 -19.88
CA ASN A 10 -12.81 -7.70 -18.57
C ASN A 10 -11.91 -6.95 -17.56
N ILE A 11 -12.23 -5.68 -17.35
CA ILE A 11 -11.66 -4.83 -16.29
C ILE A 11 -12.70 -4.78 -15.17
N ASP A 12 -13.25 -5.95 -14.78
CA ASP A 12 -14.07 -6.13 -13.58
C ASP A 12 -13.31 -6.98 -12.56
N ILE A 13 -11.97 -6.93 -12.57
CA ILE A 13 -11.18 -7.38 -11.43
C ILE A 13 -11.02 -6.17 -10.52
N PRO A 14 -11.59 -6.17 -9.30
CA PRO A 14 -11.26 -5.16 -8.30
C PRO A 14 -9.76 -5.28 -8.02
N LEU A 15 -8.95 -4.44 -8.67
CA LEU A 15 -7.54 -4.34 -8.36
C LEU A 15 -7.43 -3.69 -6.99
N GLU A 16 -7.35 -4.51 -5.94
CA GLU A 16 -6.95 -4.01 -4.64
C GLU A 16 -5.54 -3.40 -4.77
N PRO A 17 -5.36 -2.12 -4.45
CA PRO A 17 -4.04 -1.53 -4.50
C PRO A 17 -3.17 -2.24 -3.47
N ARG A 18 -2.13 -2.94 -3.92
CA ARG A 18 -1.18 -3.73 -3.08
C ARG A 18 -0.36 -2.89 -2.08
N GLY A 19 -0.73 -1.64 -1.81
CA GLY A 19 -0.05 -0.76 -0.85
C GLY A 19 1.12 0.04 -1.42
N TYR A 20 1.67 -0.32 -2.59
CA TYR A 20 2.80 0.38 -3.25
C TYR A 20 2.61 1.90 -3.32
N ARG A 21 1.48 2.36 -3.85
CA ARG A 21 1.18 3.78 -4.09
C ARG A 21 1.16 4.63 -2.81
N LEU A 22 0.91 4.00 -1.65
CA LEU A 22 0.85 4.67 -0.34
C LEU A 22 2.20 4.61 0.37
N LEU A 23 2.87 3.45 0.36
CA LEU A 23 4.19 3.29 0.97
C LEU A 23 5.26 4.13 0.27
N TYR A 24 5.19 4.31 -1.05
CA TYR A 24 6.09 5.19 -1.81
C TYR A 24 5.95 6.68 -1.46
N ARG A 25 4.85 7.11 -0.82
CA ARG A 25 4.69 8.50 -0.36
C ARG A 25 5.41 8.77 0.96
N ILE A 26 6.00 7.76 1.59
CA ILE A 26 6.75 7.91 2.84
C ILE A 26 8.20 8.30 2.50
N PRO A 27 8.61 9.56 2.69
CA PRO A 27 9.87 10.08 2.13
C PRO A 27 11.14 9.41 2.66
N LYS A 28 11.02 8.67 3.78
CA LYS A 28 12.14 7.99 4.48
C LYS A 28 12.16 6.47 4.24
N LEU A 29 11.24 5.93 3.45
CA LEU A 29 11.30 4.53 3.02
C LEU A 29 12.02 4.42 1.69
N SER A 30 13.06 3.58 1.64
CA SER A 30 13.70 3.22 0.37
C SER A 30 12.76 2.34 -0.47
N PRO A 31 12.76 2.47 -1.81
CA PRO A 31 12.06 1.57 -2.74
C PRO A 31 12.20 0.09 -2.39
N ALA A 32 13.42 -0.37 -2.09
CA ALA A 32 13.69 -1.76 -1.74
C ALA A 32 13.00 -2.21 -0.43
N VAL A 33 12.78 -1.28 0.51
CA VAL A 33 12.04 -1.56 1.75
C VAL A 33 10.55 -1.63 1.49
N VAL A 34 10.04 -0.76 0.61
CA VAL A 34 8.63 -0.79 0.17
C VAL A 34 8.32 -2.12 -0.48
N ASP A 35 9.18 -2.60 -1.39
CA ASP A 35 9.00 -3.87 -2.08
C ASP A 35 8.95 -5.04 -1.08
N LYS A 36 9.87 -5.10 -0.11
CA LYS A 36 9.86 -6.14 0.94
C LYS A 36 8.60 -6.11 1.82
N ILE A 37 8.09 -4.91 2.15
CA ILE A 37 6.85 -4.77 2.92
C ILE A 37 5.66 -5.25 2.09
N VAL A 38 5.58 -4.85 0.83
CA VAL A 38 4.47 -5.28 -0.04
C VAL A 38 4.52 -6.77 -0.34
N ASP A 39 5.71 -7.34 -0.52
CA ASP A 39 5.88 -8.78 -0.75
C ASP A 39 5.47 -9.59 0.49
N LYS A 40 5.79 -9.11 1.70
CA LYS A 40 5.42 -9.78 2.95
C LYS A 40 3.94 -9.66 3.30
N PHE A 41 3.32 -8.51 3.06
CA PHE A 41 1.94 -8.24 3.51
C PHE A 41 0.90 -8.29 2.38
N CYS A 42 1.29 -8.27 1.10
CA CYS A 42 0.47 -8.35 -0.12
C CYS A 42 -0.59 -7.25 -0.34
N THR A 43 -1.22 -6.74 0.72
CA THR A 43 -2.30 -5.75 0.67
C THR A 43 -2.11 -4.67 1.72
N LEU A 44 -2.60 -3.46 1.42
CA LEU A 44 -2.59 -2.34 2.37
C LEU A 44 -3.28 -2.70 3.70
N GLN A 45 -4.41 -3.42 3.64
CA GLN A 45 -5.16 -3.87 4.82
C GLN A 45 -4.29 -4.70 5.76
N LYS A 46 -3.45 -5.59 5.22
CA LYS A 46 -2.52 -6.40 6.01
C LYS A 46 -1.37 -5.57 6.58
N VAL A 47 -0.88 -4.57 5.84
CA VAL A 47 0.12 -3.61 6.34
C VAL A 47 -0.43 -2.78 7.50
N ILE A 48 -1.69 -2.33 7.43
CA ILE A 48 -2.36 -1.58 8.53
C ILE A 48 -2.46 -2.44 9.79
N ARG A 49 -2.76 -3.73 9.63
CA ARG A 49 -2.92 -4.68 10.74
C ARG A 49 -1.59 -5.18 11.31
N ALA A 50 -0.49 -5.01 10.59
CA ALA A 50 0.83 -5.47 11.02
C ALA A 50 1.28 -4.76 12.30
N SER A 51 1.83 -5.50 13.25
CA SER A 51 2.49 -4.96 14.44
C SER A 51 3.83 -4.29 14.08
N GLU A 52 4.35 -3.40 14.94
CA GLU A 52 5.69 -2.80 14.71
C GLU A 52 6.77 -3.89 14.69
N LYS A 53 6.65 -4.91 15.55
CA LYS A 53 7.54 -6.08 15.57
C LYS A 53 7.54 -6.84 14.25
N GLU A 54 6.39 -7.00 13.60
CA GLU A 54 6.31 -7.68 12.31
C GLU A 54 6.96 -6.89 11.17
N LEU A 55 6.91 -5.56 11.25
CA LEU A 55 7.62 -4.66 10.35
C LEU A 55 9.13 -4.69 10.61
N GLU A 56 9.56 -4.67 11.88
CA GLU A 56 10.97 -4.78 12.27
C GLU A 56 11.61 -6.11 11.87
N ALA A 57 10.83 -7.19 11.83
CA ALA A 57 11.29 -8.48 11.34
C ALA A 57 11.61 -8.49 9.82
N ILE A 58 11.39 -7.38 9.10
CA ILE A 58 11.84 -7.24 7.71
C ILE A 58 13.28 -6.72 7.70
N GLU A 59 14.15 -7.45 7.02
CA GLU A 59 15.55 -7.08 6.84
C GLU A 59 15.70 -5.65 6.26
N GLY A 60 16.35 -4.78 7.03
CA GLY A 60 16.58 -3.37 6.68
C GLY A 60 15.53 -2.40 7.24
N VAL A 61 14.49 -2.91 7.91
CA VAL A 61 13.48 -2.14 8.65
C VAL A 61 13.85 -2.15 10.13
N GLY A 62 14.61 -1.15 10.56
CA GLY A 62 14.84 -0.92 11.99
C GLY A 62 13.61 -0.29 12.69
N PRO A 63 13.62 -0.19 14.02
CA PRO A 63 12.49 0.30 14.83
C PRO A 63 12.00 1.70 14.40
N GLN A 64 12.91 2.63 14.08
CA GLN A 64 12.51 3.95 13.57
C GLN A 64 11.75 3.86 12.23
N LYS A 65 12.18 2.98 11.32
CA LYS A 65 11.51 2.82 10.01
C LYS A 65 10.17 2.11 10.15
N ALA A 66 10.06 1.13 11.06
CA ALA A 66 8.81 0.45 11.36
C ALA A 66 7.74 1.44 11.86
N ARG A 67 8.12 2.30 12.82
CA ARG A 67 7.23 3.33 13.35
C ARG A 67 6.80 4.35 12.28
N LEU A 68 7.75 4.84 11.47
CA LEU A 68 7.46 5.75 10.36
C LEU A 68 6.53 5.13 9.31
N ALA A 69 6.73 3.85 8.97
CA ALA A 69 5.86 3.13 8.05
C ALA A 69 4.42 3.08 8.60
N LYS A 70 4.29 2.82 9.91
CA LYS A 70 3.01 2.69 10.58
C LYS A 70 2.26 4.00 10.69
N GLU A 71 2.94 5.06 11.12
CA GLU A 71 2.38 6.42 11.16
C GLU A 71 2.00 6.91 9.76
N GLY A 72 2.82 6.63 8.74
CA GLY A 72 2.52 6.95 7.35
C GLY A 72 1.26 6.25 6.84
N VAL A 73 1.12 4.96 7.12
CA VAL A 73 -0.06 4.16 6.75
C VAL A 73 -1.32 4.64 7.48
N LEU A 74 -1.24 4.92 8.79
CA LEU A 74 -2.37 5.40 9.58
C LEU A 74 -2.88 6.77 9.09
N ARG A 75 -1.97 7.72 8.85
CA ARG A 75 -2.30 9.06 8.32
C ARG A 75 -3.03 9.00 6.98
N LEU A 76 -2.67 8.02 6.16
CA LEU A 76 -3.30 7.82 4.85
C LEU A 76 -4.71 7.22 4.98
N VAL A 77 -4.93 6.33 5.93
CA VAL A 77 -6.27 5.82 6.26
C VAL A 77 -7.15 6.95 6.77
N GLU A 78 -6.66 7.76 7.71
CA GLU A 78 -7.37 8.94 8.22
C GLU A 78 -7.75 9.91 7.09
N SER A 79 -6.80 10.20 6.19
CA SER A 79 -7.06 11.07 5.02
C SER A 79 -8.08 10.46 4.05
N SER A 80 -8.10 9.14 3.90
CA SER A 80 -9.07 8.44 3.03
C SER A 80 -10.46 8.38 3.64
N ILE A 81 -10.59 8.32 4.97
CA ILE A 81 -11.87 8.38 5.68
C ILE A 81 -12.38 9.81 5.64
N LEU A 82 -11.56 10.80 6.03
CA LEU A 82 -11.93 12.22 6.06
C LEU A 82 -12.27 12.76 4.66
N GLY A 83 -11.54 12.33 3.62
CA GLY A 83 -11.86 12.67 2.24
C GLY A 83 -13.17 12.08 1.71
N HIS A 84 -13.70 11.03 2.36
CA HIS A 84 -14.99 10.42 2.01
C HIS A 84 -16.19 11.12 2.69
N TYR A 85 -15.94 11.92 3.75
CA TYR A 85 -16.96 12.68 4.47
C TYR A 85 -17.19 14.09 3.92
N ASN A 86 -16.42 14.53 2.94
CA ASN A 86 -16.56 15.85 2.33
C ASN A 86 -17.21 15.74 0.93
N TRP A 87 -18.50 15.40 0.92
CA TRP A 87 -19.41 15.60 -0.22
C TRP A 87 -20.37 16.74 0.09
#